data_AF-A0A0F0KG01-F1
#
_entry.id   AF-A0A0F0KG01-F1
#
_cell.length_a   1.000
_cell.length_b   1.000
_cell.length_c   1.000
_cell.angle_alpha   90.00
_cell.angle_beta   90.00
_cell.angle_gamma   90.00
#
_symmetry.space_group_name_H-M   'P 1'
#
loop_
_entity.id
_entity.type
_entity.pdbx_description
1 polymer ?
#
loop_
_entity_poly.entity_id
_entity_poly.type
_entity_poly.pdbx_seq_one_letter_code
_entity_poly.pdbx_strand_id
1 'polypeptide(L)'
;MFDLEVISPILLWTSIAIYAAAFVAYAFDLARRSQLSADSANVREFELVGAGARGSSAARGAKGTAASDSAPQRFVMARIGTSLTILAFIFQLAATLTRGFAAGRVPWANLYEFAMMGTLLIVAVFLAVLLRVDLRFLGTFITGLVVVLLGLAATNFYVDVSPLMDPLKSVWLVIHVFVASLGTAFFALAFALSVIQLMQSRRERLTSEGAEKTGPGFLRTFPGSERLESMAYRFTIIGFILWTFTLIAGSIWAYYAWSRFWGFDVKETWTFVIWVLYAGYIHARATRGWRGNRSAWLAIVGFSAVLFNFTIVNVFFKGLHAYSGLS
;
A
#
# COMPACT_ATOMS: atom_id res chain seq x y z
N MET A 1 -22.86 -27.62 14.27
CA MET A 1 -22.89 -26.53 13.28
C MET A 1 -21.69 -25.66 13.58
N PHE A 2 -20.80 -25.40 12.62
CA PHE A 2 -19.61 -24.59 12.87
C PHE A 2 -20.03 -23.16 13.23
N ASP A 3 -19.59 -22.67 14.39
CA ASP A 3 -19.89 -21.30 14.81
C ASP A 3 -19.02 -20.34 13.99
N LEU A 4 -19.63 -19.72 12.98
CA LEU A 4 -18.95 -18.81 12.05
C LEU A 4 -18.45 -17.54 12.75
N GLU A 5 -19.09 -17.15 13.87
CA GLU A 5 -18.67 -15.99 14.67
C GLU A 5 -17.33 -16.25 15.35
N VAL A 6 -17.07 -17.50 15.75
CA VAL A 6 -15.80 -17.92 16.36
C VAL A 6 -14.72 -18.16 15.28
N ILE A 7 -15.11 -18.68 14.12
CA ILE A 7 -14.18 -19.00 13.03
C ILE A 7 -13.57 -17.74 12.41
N SER A 8 -14.36 -16.69 12.20
CA SER A 8 -13.89 -15.48 11.52
C SER A 8 -12.69 -14.83 12.22
N PRO A 9 -12.71 -14.57 13.55
CA PRO A 9 -11.55 -14.03 14.27
C PRO A 9 -10.32 -14.92 14.21
N ILE A 10 -10.48 -16.24 14.29
CA ILE A 10 -9.36 -17.20 14.20
C ILE A 10 -8.69 -17.12 12.83
N LEU A 11 -9.49 -17.09 11.76
CA LEU A 11 -8.98 -16.93 10.40
C LEU A 11 -8.29 -15.57 10.22
N LEU A 12 -8.82 -14.51 10.84
CA LEU A 12 -8.22 -13.18 10.77
C LEU A 12 -6.86 -13.15 11.48
N TRP A 13 -6.76 -13.65 12.70
CA TRP A 13 -5.48 -13.75 13.42
C TRP A 13 -4.46 -14.64 12.69
N THR A 14 -4.93 -15.73 12.08
CA THR A 14 -4.10 -16.57 11.22
C THR A 14 -3.58 -15.78 10.02
N SER A 15 -4.43 -14.99 9.36
CA SER A 15 -4.01 -14.13 8.24
C SER A 15 -2.96 -13.10 8.67
N ILE A 16 -3.12 -12.47 9.84
CA ILE A 16 -2.16 -11.49 10.38
C ILE A 16 -0.79 -12.15 10.61
N ALA A 17 -0.76 -13.34 11.21
CA ALA A 17 0.48 -14.07 11.43
C ALA A 17 1.19 -14.43 10.11
N ILE A 18 0.43 -14.86 9.10
CA ILE A 18 0.99 -15.19 7.77
C ILE A 18 1.45 -13.92 7.05
N TYR A 19 0.74 -12.80 7.16
CA TYR A 19 1.21 -11.51 6.63
C TYR A 19 2.49 -11.04 7.30
N ALA A 20 2.64 -11.26 8.62
CA ALA A 20 3.89 -10.96 9.33
C ALA A 20 5.05 -11.83 8.81
N ALA A 21 4.80 -13.12 8.57
CA ALA A 21 5.79 -13.99 7.93
C ALA A 21 6.13 -13.54 6.50
N ALA A 22 5.14 -13.10 5.71
CA ALA A 22 5.34 -12.55 4.38
C ALA A 22 6.18 -11.26 4.40
N PHE A 23 5.90 -10.37 5.36
CA PHE A 23 6.68 -9.16 5.62
C PHE A 23 8.15 -9.48 5.88
N VAL A 24 8.40 -10.44 6.77
CA VAL A 24 9.76 -10.91 7.10
C VAL A 24 10.44 -11.48 5.86
N ALA A 25 9.77 -12.34 5.08
CA ALA A 25 10.32 -12.89 3.84
C ALA A 25 10.67 -11.81 2.81
N TYR A 26 9.81 -10.80 2.60
CA TYR A 26 10.13 -9.68 1.72
C TYR A 26 11.28 -8.82 2.26
N ALA A 27 11.33 -8.57 3.57
CA ALA A 27 12.41 -7.82 4.20
C ALA A 27 13.77 -8.54 4.05
N PHE A 28 13.80 -9.86 4.23
CA PHE A 28 15.00 -10.67 3.99
C PHE A 28 15.42 -10.66 2.51
N ASP A 29 14.49 -10.78 1.58
CA ASP A 29 14.77 -10.67 0.15
C ASP A 29 15.40 -9.31 -0.17
N LEU A 30 14.85 -8.24 0.40
CA LEU A 30 15.33 -6.87 0.23
C LEU A 30 16.73 -6.66 0.80
N ALA A 31 16.99 -7.18 2.00
CA ALA A 31 18.31 -7.14 2.63
C ALA A 31 19.35 -7.91 1.81
N ARG A 32 19.02 -9.12 1.35
CA ARG A 32 19.94 -9.93 0.53
C ARG A 32 20.26 -9.28 -0.81
N ARG A 33 19.27 -8.69 -1.47
CA ARG A 33 19.46 -7.91 -2.71
C ARG A 33 20.39 -6.72 -2.49
N SER A 34 20.31 -6.07 -1.34
CA SER A 34 21.21 -4.97 -1.00
C SER A 34 22.66 -5.41 -0.86
N GLN A 35 22.92 -6.57 -0.25
CA GLN A 35 24.26 -7.14 -0.08
C GLN A 35 24.86 -7.54 -1.43
N LEU A 36 24.11 -8.28 -2.25
CA LEU A 36 24.56 -8.69 -3.58
C LEU A 36 24.90 -7.49 -4.49
N SER A 37 24.12 -6.40 -4.39
CA SER A 37 24.41 -5.16 -5.10
C SER A 37 25.65 -4.44 -4.57
N ALA A 38 26.00 -4.59 -3.29
CA ALA A 38 27.21 -4.03 -2.70
C ALA A 38 28.44 -4.85 -3.11
N ASP A 39 28.37 -6.17 -3.02
CA ASP A 39 29.46 -7.08 -3.42
C ASP A 39 29.81 -6.90 -4.89
N SER A 40 28.81 -6.77 -5.76
CA SER A 40 29.01 -6.52 -7.20
C SER A 40 29.67 -5.15 -7.47
N ALA A 41 29.41 -4.15 -6.63
CA ALA A 41 30.05 -2.84 -6.76
C ALA A 41 31.53 -2.91 -6.33
N ASN A 42 31.82 -3.61 -5.25
CA ASN A 42 33.19 -3.81 -4.77
C ASN A 42 34.03 -4.58 -5.79
N VAL A 43 33.50 -5.64 -6.39
CA VAL A 43 34.20 -6.41 -7.45
C VAL A 43 34.55 -5.52 -8.64
N ARG A 44 33.62 -4.67 -9.11
CA ARG A 44 33.89 -3.71 -10.19
C ARG A 44 34.95 -2.69 -9.82
N GLU A 45 34.96 -2.21 -8.58
CA GLU A 45 36.01 -1.31 -8.09
C GLU A 45 37.38 -1.99 -8.12
N PHE A 46 37.49 -3.24 -7.64
CA PHE A 46 38.74 -4.01 -7.73
C PHE A 46 39.17 -4.27 -9.18
N GLU A 47 38.24 -4.55 -10.10
CA GLU A 47 38.55 -4.70 -11.54
C GLU A 47 39.06 -3.39 -12.16
N LEU A 48 38.44 -2.25 -11.82
CA LEU A 48 38.86 -0.93 -12.30
C LEU A 48 40.23 -0.53 -11.74
N VAL A 49 40.50 -0.81 -10.46
CA VAL A 49 41.82 -0.59 -9.83
C VAL A 49 42.88 -1.51 -10.45
N GLY A 50 42.54 -2.78 -10.72
CA GLY A 50 43.43 -3.73 -11.41
C GLY A 50 43.73 -3.35 -12.86
N ALA A 51 42.75 -2.78 -13.57
CA ALA A 51 42.94 -2.22 -14.91
C ALA A 51 43.79 -0.94 -14.88
N GLY A 52 43.60 -0.07 -13.88
CA GLY A 52 44.44 1.12 -13.66
C GLY A 52 45.89 0.78 -13.33
N ALA A 53 46.13 -0.28 -12.53
CA ALA A 53 47.47 -0.73 -12.17
C ALA A 53 48.21 -1.44 -13.33
N ARG A 54 47.48 -2.03 -14.29
CA ARG A 54 48.05 -2.62 -15.52
C ARG A 54 48.22 -1.61 -16.67
N GLY A 55 47.75 -0.38 -16.48
CA GLY A 55 47.86 0.73 -17.42
C GLY A 55 49.26 1.35 -17.51
N SER A 56 50.30 0.54 -17.76
CA SER A 56 51.60 1.04 -18.26
C SER A 56 52.38 0.02 -19.12
N SER A 57 51.87 -1.19 -19.38
CA SER A 57 52.56 -2.12 -20.29
C SER A 57 51.60 -3.15 -20.88
N ALA A 58 51.02 -2.81 -22.03
CA ALA A 58 50.84 -3.69 -23.21
C ALA A 58 49.64 -3.24 -24.04
N ALA A 59 49.92 -2.76 -25.25
CA ALA A 59 48.95 -2.70 -26.33
C ALA A 59 48.72 -4.09 -26.94
N ARG A 60 47.53 -4.28 -27.53
CA ARG A 60 47.12 -5.37 -28.46
C ARG A 60 46.92 -6.77 -27.89
N GLY A 61 45.66 -7.23 -28.01
CA GLY A 61 45.35 -8.63 -28.31
C GLY A 61 44.79 -9.46 -27.16
N ALA A 62 43.51 -9.28 -26.83
CA ALA A 62 42.68 -10.35 -26.27
C ALA A 62 41.20 -10.01 -26.47
N LYS A 63 40.61 -10.49 -27.58
CA LYS A 63 39.18 -10.84 -27.61
C LYS A 63 39.02 -12.07 -26.72
N GLY A 64 38.98 -11.85 -25.41
CA GLY A 64 38.72 -12.86 -24.39
C GLY A 64 37.32 -12.67 -23.85
N THR A 65 36.43 -13.56 -24.26
CA THR A 65 35.16 -13.94 -23.62
C THR A 65 35.05 -13.54 -22.14
N ALA A 66 34.39 -12.42 -21.87
CA ALA A 66 33.79 -12.12 -20.57
C ALA A 66 32.27 -12.15 -20.70
N ALA A 67 31.75 -13.28 -21.18
CA ALA A 67 30.39 -13.66 -20.83
C ALA A 67 30.45 -14.12 -19.37
N SER A 68 30.28 -13.18 -18.44
CA SER A 68 29.93 -13.57 -17.09
C SER A 68 28.57 -14.26 -17.17
N ASP A 69 28.57 -15.60 -17.18
CA ASP A 69 27.40 -16.41 -16.87
C ASP A 69 26.98 -16.11 -15.42
N SER A 70 26.36 -14.95 -15.22
CA SER A 70 25.61 -14.68 -14.01
C SER A 70 24.36 -15.55 -14.10
N ALA A 71 24.45 -16.77 -13.56
CA ALA A 71 23.30 -17.63 -13.38
C ALA A 71 22.12 -16.80 -12.85
N PRO A 72 20.92 -16.89 -13.44
CA PRO A 72 19.81 -16.00 -13.10
C PRO A 72 19.54 -16.12 -11.60
N GLN A 73 19.81 -15.03 -10.86
CA GLN A 73 19.64 -14.99 -9.41
C GLN A 73 18.19 -15.34 -9.08
N ARG A 74 17.96 -16.55 -8.56
CA ARG A 74 16.62 -17.02 -8.23
C ARG A 74 16.10 -16.18 -7.06
N PHE A 75 15.09 -15.35 -7.32
CA PHE A 75 14.37 -14.55 -6.32
C PHE A 75 13.49 -15.43 -5.40
N VAL A 76 14.10 -16.39 -4.71
CA VAL A 76 13.40 -17.41 -3.91
C VAL A 76 12.63 -16.75 -2.75
N MET A 77 13.23 -15.78 -2.05
CA MET A 77 12.60 -15.14 -0.90
C MET A 77 11.44 -14.22 -1.31
N ALA A 78 11.56 -13.45 -2.40
CA ALA A 78 10.42 -12.70 -2.95
C ALA A 78 9.26 -13.61 -3.39
N ARG A 79 9.56 -14.80 -3.95
CA ARG A 79 8.54 -15.77 -4.33
C ARG A 79 7.85 -16.35 -3.09
N ILE A 80 8.61 -16.72 -2.05
CA ILE A 80 8.08 -17.15 -0.77
C ILE A 80 7.19 -16.06 -0.16
N GLY A 81 7.66 -14.81 -0.10
CA GLY A 81 6.88 -13.67 0.39
C GLY A 81 5.57 -13.49 -0.39
N THR A 82 5.60 -13.66 -1.71
CA THR A 82 4.40 -13.59 -2.56
C THR A 82 3.45 -14.75 -2.28
N SER A 83 3.95 -15.98 -2.16
CA SER A 83 3.15 -17.16 -1.82
C SER A 83 2.49 -17.03 -0.44
N LEU A 84 3.23 -16.55 0.56
CA LEU A 84 2.70 -16.27 1.89
C LEU A 84 1.65 -15.15 1.84
N THR A 85 1.86 -14.11 1.04
CA THR A 85 0.87 -13.03 0.87
C THR A 85 -0.43 -13.54 0.23
N ILE A 86 -0.33 -14.44 -0.76
CA ILE A 86 -1.50 -15.08 -1.37
C ILE A 86 -2.22 -15.96 -0.33
N LEU A 87 -1.47 -16.74 0.45
CA LEU A 87 -2.05 -17.57 1.50
C LEU A 87 -2.77 -16.72 2.56
N ALA A 88 -2.12 -15.68 3.07
CA ALA A 88 -2.69 -14.73 4.02
C ALA A 88 -3.96 -14.07 3.44
N PHE A 89 -3.94 -13.70 2.16
CA PHE A 89 -5.10 -13.15 1.47
C PHE A 89 -6.29 -14.13 1.44
N ILE A 90 -6.04 -15.41 1.18
CA ILE A 90 -7.09 -16.44 1.22
C ILE A 90 -7.68 -16.55 2.63
N PHE A 91 -6.84 -16.55 3.68
CA PHE A 91 -7.32 -16.58 5.06
C PHE A 91 -8.10 -15.32 5.43
N GLN A 92 -7.64 -14.13 5.04
CA GLN A 92 -8.36 -12.88 5.29
C GLN A 92 -9.68 -12.82 4.53
N LEU A 93 -9.71 -13.29 3.28
CA LEU A 93 -10.94 -13.41 2.49
C LEU A 93 -11.92 -14.36 3.17
N ALA A 94 -11.45 -15.53 3.61
CA ALA A 94 -12.27 -16.48 4.35
C ALA A 94 -12.80 -15.89 5.68
N ALA A 95 -11.97 -15.15 6.42
CA ALA A 95 -12.38 -14.43 7.63
C ALA A 95 -13.49 -13.40 7.34
N THR A 96 -13.36 -12.68 6.23
CA THR A 96 -14.34 -11.66 5.80
C THR A 96 -15.66 -12.32 5.36
N LEU A 97 -15.60 -13.39 4.57
CA LEU A 97 -16.78 -14.12 4.10
C LEU A 97 -17.52 -14.80 5.25
N THR A 98 -16.81 -15.49 6.13
CA THR A 98 -17.40 -16.14 7.32
C THR A 98 -18.08 -15.12 8.23
N ARG A 99 -17.47 -13.94 8.42
CA ARG A 99 -18.11 -12.84 9.15
C ARG A 99 -19.39 -12.35 8.49
N GLY A 100 -19.38 -12.20 7.16
CA GLY A 100 -20.57 -11.79 6.42
C GLY A 100 -21.71 -12.81 6.51
N PHE A 101 -21.38 -14.11 6.41
CA PHE A 101 -22.36 -15.17 6.56
C PHE A 101 -22.93 -15.25 7.97
N ALA A 102 -22.08 -15.12 9.00
CA ALA A 102 -22.54 -15.06 10.39
C ALA A 102 -23.51 -13.90 10.62
N ALA A 103 -23.20 -12.73 10.04
CA ALA A 103 -24.03 -11.54 10.16
C ALA A 103 -25.29 -11.53 9.29
N GLY A 104 -25.40 -12.45 8.31
CA GLY A 104 -26.45 -12.42 7.28
C GLY A 104 -26.41 -11.18 6.38
N ARG A 105 -25.26 -10.52 6.30
CA ARG A 105 -25.05 -9.24 5.58
C ARG A 105 -23.59 -9.07 5.21
N VAL A 106 -23.29 -8.09 4.37
CA VAL A 106 -21.90 -7.81 4.03
C VAL A 106 -21.19 -7.09 5.21
N PRO A 107 -19.92 -7.42 5.55
CA PRO A 107 -19.26 -6.94 6.77
C PRO A 107 -18.61 -5.56 6.57
N TRP A 108 -19.38 -4.51 6.82
CA TRP A 108 -18.92 -3.11 6.83
C TRP A 108 -19.79 -2.24 7.75
N ALA A 109 -20.21 -2.78 8.88
CA ALA A 109 -21.04 -2.07 9.86
C ALA A 109 -20.22 -1.19 10.82
N ASN A 110 -18.97 -1.56 11.09
CA ASN A 110 -18.13 -0.93 12.10
C ASN A 110 -16.67 -0.84 11.66
N LEU A 111 -15.85 -0.12 12.42
CA LEU A 111 -14.44 0.14 12.12
C LEU A 111 -13.61 -1.14 11.92
N TYR A 112 -13.87 -2.20 12.69
CA TYR A 112 -13.19 -3.49 12.51
C TYR A 112 -13.53 -4.13 11.16
N GLU A 113 -14.81 -4.17 10.81
CA GLU A 113 -15.27 -4.68 9.51
C GLU A 113 -14.75 -3.83 8.33
N PHE A 114 -14.73 -2.50 8.47
CA PHE A 114 -14.12 -1.63 7.47
C PHE A 114 -12.60 -1.87 7.34
N ALA A 115 -11.89 -2.10 8.44
CA ALA A 115 -10.45 -2.36 8.40
C ALA A 115 -10.15 -3.72 7.77
N MET A 116 -10.95 -4.75 8.08
CA MET A 116 -10.89 -6.06 7.43
C MET A 116 -11.05 -5.93 5.92
N MET A 117 -12.08 -5.23 5.45
CA MET A 117 -12.33 -5.09 4.01
C MET A 117 -11.33 -4.17 3.32
N GLY A 118 -10.97 -3.04 3.93
CA GLY A 118 -10.01 -2.09 3.38
C GLY A 118 -8.62 -2.69 3.19
N THR A 119 -8.12 -3.42 4.19
CA THR A 119 -6.83 -4.11 4.07
C THR A 119 -6.89 -5.30 3.10
N LEU A 120 -8.01 -6.02 3.04
CA LEU A 120 -8.22 -7.07 2.05
C LEU A 120 -8.11 -6.51 0.62
N LEU A 121 -8.73 -5.36 0.34
CA LEU A 121 -8.65 -4.71 -0.96
C LEU A 121 -7.26 -4.12 -1.27
N ILE A 122 -6.54 -3.60 -0.27
CA ILE A 122 -5.13 -3.20 -0.44
C ILE A 122 -4.30 -4.39 -0.96
N VAL A 123 -4.44 -5.55 -0.33
CA VAL A 123 -3.71 -6.76 -0.75
C VAL A 123 -4.21 -7.29 -2.09
N ALA A 124 -5.53 -7.27 -2.34
CA ALA A 124 -6.11 -7.69 -3.61
C ALA A 124 -5.55 -6.85 -4.77
N VAL A 125 -5.53 -5.53 -4.64
CA VAL A 125 -4.97 -4.62 -5.65
C VAL A 125 -3.47 -4.87 -5.82
N PHE A 126 -2.72 -5.02 -4.72
CA PHE A 126 -1.30 -5.34 -4.80
C PHE A 126 -1.03 -6.64 -5.57
N LEU A 127 -1.72 -7.74 -5.23
CA LEU A 127 -1.59 -9.03 -5.91
C LEU A 127 -2.03 -8.95 -7.37
N ALA A 128 -3.12 -8.24 -7.67
CA ALA A 128 -3.60 -8.05 -9.05
C ALA A 128 -2.57 -7.29 -9.90
N VAL A 129 -1.92 -6.27 -9.34
CA VAL A 129 -0.83 -5.55 -10.01
C VAL A 129 0.37 -6.46 -10.26
N LEU A 130 0.73 -7.33 -9.32
CA LEU A 130 1.83 -8.30 -9.47
C LEU A 130 1.65 -9.25 -10.68
N LEU A 131 0.42 -9.46 -11.14
CA LEU A 131 0.14 -10.26 -12.35
C LEU A 131 0.61 -9.57 -13.64
N ARG A 132 0.69 -8.24 -13.64
CA ARG A 132 1.02 -7.41 -14.82
C ARG A 132 2.41 -6.77 -14.70
N VAL A 133 2.79 -6.36 -13.50
CA VAL A 133 4.01 -5.59 -13.23
C VAL A 133 4.68 -6.15 -11.97
N ASP A 134 5.97 -6.51 -12.08
CA ASP A 134 6.72 -6.99 -10.91
C ASP A 134 7.02 -5.83 -9.94
N LEU A 135 6.14 -5.69 -8.95
CA LEU A 135 6.25 -4.77 -7.82
C LEU A 135 6.58 -5.48 -6.51
N ARG A 136 7.23 -6.65 -6.55
CA ARG A 136 7.53 -7.43 -5.32
C ARG A 136 8.40 -6.68 -4.32
N PHE A 137 9.19 -5.71 -4.78
CA PHE A 137 9.97 -4.82 -3.90
C PHE A 137 9.09 -3.95 -2.98
N LEU A 138 7.84 -3.71 -3.37
CA LEU A 138 6.83 -3.01 -2.56
C LEU A 138 6.21 -3.93 -1.50
N GLY A 139 6.45 -5.25 -1.60
CA GLY A 139 5.87 -6.28 -0.74
C GLY A 139 6.10 -6.04 0.74
N THR A 140 7.33 -5.68 1.15
CA THR A 140 7.63 -5.33 2.55
C THR A 140 6.76 -4.17 3.04
N PHE A 141 6.57 -3.14 2.22
CA PHE A 141 5.80 -1.98 2.63
C PHE A 141 4.30 -2.30 2.75
N ILE A 142 3.74 -2.99 1.75
CA ILE A 142 2.31 -3.32 1.73
C ILE A 142 1.95 -4.33 2.83
N THR A 143 2.72 -5.41 2.96
CA THR A 143 2.47 -6.41 4.01
C THR A 143 2.69 -5.84 5.40
N GLY A 144 3.72 -5.01 5.60
CA GLY A 144 3.95 -4.31 6.87
C GLY A 144 2.81 -3.36 7.24
N LEU A 145 2.34 -2.55 6.28
CA LEU A 145 1.18 -1.68 6.46
C LEU A 145 -0.07 -2.48 6.84
N VAL A 146 -0.34 -3.58 6.14
CA VAL A 146 -1.50 -4.44 6.41
C VAL A 146 -1.41 -5.10 7.79
N VAL A 147 -0.25 -5.61 8.20
CA VAL A 147 -0.04 -6.18 9.54
C VAL A 147 -0.36 -5.14 10.61
N VAL A 148 0.14 -3.92 10.47
CA VAL A 148 -0.11 -2.84 11.44
C VAL A 148 -1.58 -2.46 11.46
N LEU A 149 -2.19 -2.17 10.32
CA LEU A 149 -3.58 -1.71 10.26
C LEU A 149 -4.56 -2.80 10.70
N LEU A 150 -4.39 -4.03 10.21
CA LEU A 150 -5.26 -5.15 10.54
C LEU A 150 -5.04 -5.65 11.98
N GLY A 151 -3.79 -5.66 12.45
CA GLY A 151 -3.44 -6.01 13.83
C GLY A 151 -3.99 -5.00 14.83
N LEU A 152 -3.88 -3.70 14.55
CA LEU A 152 -4.51 -2.65 15.37
C LEU A 152 -6.03 -2.78 15.40
N ALA A 153 -6.65 -3.10 14.25
CA ALA A 153 -8.10 -3.31 14.19
C ALA A 153 -8.55 -4.53 14.99
N ALA A 154 -7.86 -5.66 14.83
CA ALA A 154 -8.18 -6.89 15.55
C ALA A 154 -8.00 -6.78 17.06
N THR A 155 -7.10 -5.92 17.53
CA THR A 155 -6.82 -5.73 18.96
C THR A 155 -7.66 -4.66 19.62
N ASN A 156 -7.92 -3.53 18.95
CA ASN A 156 -8.53 -2.36 19.57
C ASN A 156 -9.98 -2.11 19.14
N PHE A 157 -10.40 -2.64 18.01
CA PHE A 157 -11.68 -2.31 17.40
C PHE A 157 -12.58 -3.54 17.18
N TYR A 158 -12.19 -4.72 17.67
CA TYR A 158 -13.02 -5.91 17.56
C TYR A 158 -14.39 -5.68 18.21
N VAL A 159 -15.44 -5.98 17.44
CA VAL A 159 -16.84 -5.93 17.89
C VAL A 159 -17.52 -7.22 17.44
N ASP A 160 -18.38 -7.77 18.29
CA ASP A 160 -19.16 -8.95 17.95
C ASP A 160 -20.12 -8.69 16.79
N VAL A 161 -20.62 -9.78 16.20
CA VAL A 161 -21.55 -9.69 15.08
C VAL A 161 -22.85 -9.04 15.57
N SER A 162 -23.19 -7.90 14.98
CA SER A 162 -24.38 -7.12 15.31
C SER A 162 -25.22 -6.80 14.07
N PRO A 163 -26.54 -6.63 14.23
CA PRO A 163 -27.42 -6.17 13.16
C PRO A 163 -27.02 -4.80 12.62
N LEU A 164 -27.36 -4.50 11.36
CA LEU A 164 -27.20 -3.15 10.84
C LEU A 164 -28.21 -2.21 11.48
N MET A 165 -27.72 -1.03 11.85
CA MET A 165 -28.54 0.15 12.11
C MET A 165 -29.41 0.44 10.88
N ASP A 166 -30.64 0.90 11.06
CA ASP A 166 -31.59 1.06 9.95
C ASP A 166 -31.07 1.93 8.78
N PRO A 167 -30.33 3.05 9.00
CA PRO A 167 -29.77 3.83 7.89
C PRO A 167 -28.76 3.09 7.01
N LEU A 168 -28.16 2.01 7.51
CA LEU A 168 -27.13 1.23 6.81
C LEU A 168 -27.73 0.16 5.88
N LYS A 169 -29.04 -0.09 5.94
CA LYS A 169 -29.73 -1.10 5.10
C LYS A 169 -30.02 -0.57 3.70
N SER A 170 -28.97 -0.25 2.93
CA SER A 170 -29.11 0.33 1.59
C SER A 170 -28.07 -0.22 0.61
N VAL A 171 -28.49 -0.48 -0.63
CA VAL A 171 -27.60 -0.86 -1.75
C VAL A 171 -26.58 0.24 -2.02
N TRP A 172 -26.96 1.51 -1.84
CA TRP A 172 -26.05 2.63 -2.03
C TRP A 172 -24.90 2.62 -1.03
N LEU A 173 -25.13 2.17 0.20
CA LEU A 173 -24.05 1.99 1.18
C LEU A 173 -23.05 0.93 0.71
N VAL A 174 -23.55 -0.23 0.25
CA VAL A 174 -22.71 -1.34 -0.24
C VAL A 174 -21.80 -0.86 -1.37
N ILE A 175 -22.38 -0.15 -2.35
CA ILE A 175 -21.64 0.41 -3.48
C ILE A 175 -20.64 1.48 -3.00
N HIS A 176 -21.09 2.42 -2.17
CA HIS A 176 -20.27 3.53 -1.68
C HIS A 176 -19.05 3.04 -0.90
N VAL A 177 -19.26 2.17 0.10
CA VAL A 177 -18.18 1.67 0.96
C VAL A 177 -17.20 0.84 0.15
N PHE A 178 -17.69 -0.02 -0.75
CA PHE A 178 -16.83 -0.81 -1.63
C PHE A 178 -15.90 0.07 -2.46
N VAL A 179 -16.48 1.03 -3.18
CA VAL A 179 -15.70 1.92 -4.05
C VAL A 179 -14.77 2.82 -3.22
N ALA A 180 -15.18 3.28 -2.04
CA ALA A 180 -14.33 4.03 -1.11
C ALA A 180 -13.11 3.23 -0.66
N SER A 181 -13.33 1.96 -0.31
CA SER A 181 -12.30 1.03 0.16
C SER A 181 -11.35 0.66 -0.99
N LEU A 182 -11.88 0.50 -2.20
CA LEU A 182 -11.08 0.26 -3.40
C LEU A 182 -10.23 1.49 -3.77
N GLY A 183 -10.79 2.70 -3.71
CA GLY A 183 -10.04 3.95 -3.91
C GLY A 183 -8.90 4.09 -2.90
N THR A 184 -9.19 3.78 -1.63
CA THR A 184 -8.18 3.74 -0.55
C THR A 184 -7.06 2.74 -0.84
N ALA A 185 -7.38 1.57 -1.41
CA ALA A 185 -6.37 0.58 -1.79
C ALA A 185 -5.38 1.14 -2.83
N PHE A 186 -5.88 1.82 -3.85
CA PHE A 186 -5.04 2.50 -4.84
C PHE A 186 -4.19 3.62 -4.24
N PHE A 187 -4.77 4.43 -3.35
CA PHE A 187 -4.03 5.46 -2.63
C PHE A 187 -2.95 4.89 -1.71
N ALA A 188 -3.16 3.73 -1.08
CA ALA A 188 -2.15 3.07 -0.25
C ALA A 188 -0.92 2.64 -1.07
N LEU A 189 -1.14 2.09 -2.28
CA LEU A 189 -0.04 1.76 -3.19
C LEU A 189 0.69 3.02 -3.68
N ALA A 190 -0.05 4.09 -4.00
CA ALA A 190 0.54 5.38 -4.40
C ALA A 190 1.38 6.00 -3.27
N PHE A 191 0.89 5.92 -2.03
CA PHE A 191 1.59 6.33 -0.82
C PHE A 191 2.90 5.55 -0.64
N ALA A 192 2.84 4.22 -0.72
CA ALA A 192 4.01 3.35 -0.62
C ALA A 192 5.09 3.72 -1.65
N LEU A 193 4.68 3.91 -2.91
CA LEU A 193 5.58 4.32 -3.99
C LEU A 193 6.15 5.72 -3.77
N SER A 194 5.38 6.65 -3.24
CA SER A 194 5.82 8.03 -2.97
C SER A 194 6.83 8.09 -1.82
N VAL A 195 6.66 7.27 -0.78
CA VAL A 195 7.65 7.13 0.29
C VAL A 195 8.98 6.61 -0.27
N ILE A 196 8.93 5.55 -1.08
CA ILE A 196 10.13 5.00 -1.72
C ILE A 196 10.74 6.01 -2.71
N GLN A 197 9.92 6.75 -3.45
CA GLN A 197 10.38 7.81 -4.36
C GLN A 197 11.22 8.87 -3.61
N LEU A 198 10.78 9.33 -2.44
CA LEU A 198 11.55 10.31 -1.64
C LEU A 198 12.89 9.73 -1.18
N MET A 199 12.90 8.48 -0.74
CA MET A 199 14.13 7.78 -0.36
C MET A 199 15.08 7.67 -1.57
N GLN A 200 14.54 7.33 -2.73
CA GLN A 200 15.30 7.20 -3.98
C GLN A 200 15.83 8.55 -4.47
N SER A 201 15.03 9.61 -4.45
CA SER A 201 15.46 10.95 -4.85
C SER A 201 16.57 11.48 -3.94
N ARG A 202 16.49 11.22 -2.62
CA ARG A 202 17.56 11.53 -1.68
C ARG A 202 18.85 10.79 -2.04
N ARG A 203 18.75 9.49 -2.35
CA ARG A 203 19.91 8.68 -2.76
C ARG A 203 20.53 9.22 -4.05
N GLU A 204 19.72 9.50 -5.07
CA GLU A 204 20.19 10.01 -6.37
C GLU A 204 20.94 11.34 -6.20
N ARG A 205 20.41 12.26 -5.39
CA ARG A 205 21.08 13.52 -5.04
C ARG A 205 22.43 13.30 -4.34
N LEU A 206 22.46 12.49 -3.28
CA LEU A 206 23.70 12.20 -2.55
C LEU A 206 24.75 11.53 -3.44
N THR A 207 24.31 10.68 -4.37
CA THR A 207 25.21 10.03 -5.35
C THR A 207 25.80 11.08 -6.30
N SER A 208 25.01 12.04 -6.78
CA SER A 208 25.53 13.13 -7.62
C SER A 208 26.47 14.09 -6.89
N GLU A 209 26.31 14.22 -5.56
CA GLU A 209 27.18 15.02 -4.69
C GLU A 209 28.46 14.29 -4.27
N GLY A 210 28.65 13.03 -4.71
CA GLY A 210 29.84 12.24 -4.39
C GLY A 210 29.88 11.72 -2.95
N ALA A 211 28.74 11.67 -2.25
CA ALA A 211 28.71 11.19 -0.87
C ALA A 211 28.99 9.68 -0.76
N GLU A 212 29.86 9.27 0.15
CA GLU A 212 30.20 7.86 0.38
C GLU A 212 29.00 7.03 0.89
N LYS A 213 28.12 7.64 1.69
CA LYS A 213 26.92 6.98 2.24
C LYS A 213 25.65 7.58 1.64
N THR A 214 25.07 6.87 0.67
CA THR A 214 23.90 7.32 -0.10
C THR A 214 22.55 6.77 0.42
N GLY A 215 22.55 6.14 1.60
CA GLY A 215 21.36 5.59 2.26
C GLY A 215 21.31 4.05 2.25
N PRO A 216 20.15 3.46 2.56
CA PRO A 216 19.98 2.00 2.60
C PRO A 216 20.35 1.35 1.26
N GLY A 217 21.19 0.30 1.30
CA GLY A 217 21.72 -0.34 0.09
C GLY A 217 20.64 -0.94 -0.81
N PHE A 218 19.48 -1.30 -0.26
CA PHE A 218 18.39 -1.90 -1.02
C PHE A 218 17.79 -0.96 -2.07
N LEU A 219 17.88 0.36 -1.86
CA LEU A 219 17.41 1.38 -2.80
C LEU A 219 18.14 1.32 -4.15
N ARG A 220 19.35 0.72 -4.18
CA ARG A 220 20.08 0.46 -5.43
C ARG A 220 19.35 -0.49 -6.37
N THR A 221 18.48 -1.34 -5.81
CA THR A 221 17.74 -2.36 -6.56
C THR A 221 16.39 -1.88 -7.05
N PHE A 222 15.98 -0.68 -6.66
CA PHE A 222 14.70 -0.10 -7.01
C PHE A 222 14.76 0.72 -8.30
N PRO A 223 13.63 0.90 -8.99
CA PRO A 223 13.53 1.85 -10.10
C PRO A 223 13.93 3.27 -9.68
N GLY A 224 14.40 4.07 -10.63
CA GLY A 224 14.70 5.49 -10.39
C GLY A 224 13.49 6.29 -9.92
N SER A 225 13.74 7.43 -9.25
CA SER A 225 12.71 8.24 -8.61
C SER A 225 11.59 8.68 -9.57
N GLU A 226 11.92 9.05 -10.80
CA GLU A 226 10.92 9.46 -11.81
C GLU A 226 9.96 8.33 -12.22
N ARG A 227 10.45 7.08 -12.25
CA ARG A 227 9.62 5.92 -12.57
C ARG A 227 8.69 5.61 -11.41
N LEU A 228 9.18 5.67 -10.17
CA LEU A 228 8.37 5.53 -8.97
C LEU A 228 7.27 6.60 -8.92
N GLU A 229 7.62 7.86 -9.21
CA GLU A 229 6.65 8.96 -9.32
C GLU A 229 5.58 8.69 -10.38
N SER A 230 5.99 8.19 -11.55
CA SER A 230 5.07 7.90 -12.65
C SER A 230 4.10 6.76 -12.31
N MET A 231 4.55 5.78 -11.55
CA MET A 231 3.68 4.70 -11.05
C MET A 231 2.73 5.21 -9.98
N ALA A 232 3.23 5.97 -8.99
CA ALA A 232 2.43 6.59 -7.94
C ALA A 232 1.31 7.47 -8.53
N TYR A 233 1.62 8.27 -9.53
CA TYR A 233 0.64 9.12 -10.22
C TYR A 233 -0.47 8.32 -10.90
N ARG A 234 -0.14 7.21 -11.59
CA ARG A 234 -1.15 6.34 -12.24
C ARG A 234 -2.10 5.72 -11.21
N PHE A 235 -1.57 5.22 -10.10
CA PHE A 235 -2.41 4.70 -9.02
C PHE A 235 -3.26 5.80 -8.38
N THR A 236 -2.70 7.00 -8.21
CA THR A 236 -3.44 8.15 -7.67
C THR A 236 -4.60 8.57 -8.57
N ILE A 237 -4.44 8.57 -9.89
CA ILE A 237 -5.56 8.85 -10.81
C ILE A 237 -6.68 7.84 -10.64
N ILE A 238 -6.36 6.54 -10.61
CA ILE A 238 -7.37 5.49 -10.44
C ILE A 238 -8.09 5.66 -9.09
N GLY A 239 -7.32 5.85 -8.01
CA GLY A 239 -7.86 6.13 -6.68
C GLY A 239 -8.76 7.37 -6.67
N PHE A 240 -8.38 8.45 -7.35
CA PHE A 240 -9.15 9.69 -7.42
C PHE A 240 -10.47 9.54 -8.19
N ILE A 241 -10.49 8.79 -9.28
CA ILE A 241 -11.72 8.49 -10.03
C ILE A 241 -12.69 7.73 -9.11
N LEU A 242 -12.20 6.69 -8.42
CA LEU A 242 -13.01 5.93 -7.47
C LEU A 242 -13.48 6.80 -6.31
N TRP A 243 -12.61 7.64 -5.74
CA TRP A 243 -12.97 8.55 -4.64
C TRP A 243 -14.00 9.60 -5.07
N THR A 244 -13.92 10.11 -6.31
CA THR A 244 -14.94 11.01 -6.86
C THR A 244 -16.29 10.33 -6.93
N PHE A 245 -16.33 9.08 -7.40
CA PHE A 245 -17.55 8.27 -7.36
C PHE A 245 -18.04 8.05 -5.92
N THR A 246 -17.13 7.81 -4.97
CA THR A 246 -17.46 7.68 -3.55
C THR A 246 -18.18 8.93 -3.02
N LEU A 247 -17.71 10.15 -3.32
CA LEU A 247 -18.41 11.37 -2.89
C LEU A 247 -19.83 11.45 -3.46
N ILE A 248 -20.01 11.14 -4.74
CA ILE A 248 -21.31 11.18 -5.42
C ILE A 248 -22.25 10.12 -4.81
N ALA A 249 -21.81 8.87 -4.74
CA ALA A 249 -22.58 7.77 -4.18
C ALA A 249 -22.91 8.00 -2.70
N GLY A 250 -21.99 8.60 -1.94
CA GLY A 250 -22.18 8.96 -0.53
C GLY A 250 -23.26 10.02 -0.36
N SER A 251 -23.25 11.04 -1.23
CA SER A 251 -24.27 12.10 -1.22
C SER A 251 -25.67 11.55 -1.54
N ILE A 252 -25.76 10.61 -2.49
CA ILE A 252 -27.02 9.93 -2.81
C ILE A 252 -27.49 9.09 -1.62
N TRP A 253 -26.61 8.32 -0.99
CA TRP A 253 -26.95 7.54 0.20
C TRP A 253 -27.40 8.43 1.37
N ALA A 254 -26.74 9.56 1.60
CA ALA A 254 -27.12 10.53 2.63
C ALA A 254 -28.56 11.06 2.44
N TYR A 255 -28.99 11.26 1.18
CA TYR A 255 -30.37 11.66 0.90
C TYR A 255 -31.38 10.59 1.30
N TYR A 256 -31.09 9.30 1.05
CA TYR A 256 -31.96 8.21 1.48
C TYR A 256 -31.94 8.00 3.00
N ALA A 257 -30.81 8.25 3.66
CA ALA A 257 -30.66 8.03 5.10
C ALA A 257 -31.20 9.18 5.96
N TRP A 258 -31.00 10.43 5.54
CA TRP A 258 -31.27 11.63 6.35
C TRP A 258 -32.01 12.73 5.58
N SER A 259 -32.55 12.45 4.40
CA SER A 259 -33.30 13.40 3.58
C SER A 259 -32.51 14.66 3.18
N ARG A 260 -31.18 14.57 3.14
CA ARG A 260 -30.27 15.63 2.67
C ARG A 260 -29.08 15.04 1.91
N PHE A 261 -28.64 15.69 0.83
CA PHE A 261 -27.47 15.22 0.06
C PHE A 261 -26.13 15.46 0.75
N TRP A 262 -26.05 16.50 1.58
CA TRP A 262 -24.84 16.92 2.26
C TRP A 262 -25.21 17.77 3.47
N GLY A 263 -24.38 17.77 4.50
CA GLY A 263 -24.62 18.50 5.74
C GLY A 263 -23.36 18.76 6.54
N PHE A 264 -22.19 18.64 5.93
CA PHE A 264 -20.91 19.07 6.48
C PHE A 264 -20.60 18.46 7.86
N ASP A 265 -21.05 17.24 8.11
CA ASP A 265 -20.54 16.53 9.29
C ASP A 265 -19.05 16.21 9.10
N VAL A 266 -18.41 15.78 10.18
CA VAL A 266 -16.95 15.60 10.22
C VAL A 266 -16.50 14.62 9.13
N LYS A 267 -17.21 13.50 8.90
CA LYS A 267 -16.82 12.55 7.86
C LYS A 267 -17.03 13.08 6.46
N GLU A 268 -18.20 13.66 6.19
CA GLU A 268 -18.48 14.30 4.90
C GLU A 268 -17.40 15.34 4.58
N THR A 269 -17.08 16.22 5.53
CA THR A 269 -16.04 17.26 5.39
C THR A 269 -14.66 16.67 5.10
N TRP A 270 -14.24 15.65 5.85
CA TRP A 270 -12.92 15.03 5.63
C TRP A 270 -12.84 14.26 4.31
N THR A 271 -13.92 13.63 3.86
CA THR A 271 -13.94 12.99 2.52
C THR A 271 -13.78 14.03 1.41
N PHE A 272 -14.34 15.23 1.58
CA PHE A 272 -14.12 16.36 0.68
C PHE A 272 -12.70 16.92 0.77
N VAL A 273 -12.13 17.06 1.97
CA VAL A 273 -10.72 17.48 2.15
C VAL A 273 -9.77 16.52 1.43
N ILE A 274 -9.96 15.20 1.58
CA ILE A 274 -9.18 14.18 0.87
C ILE A 274 -9.32 14.34 -0.64
N TRP A 275 -10.54 14.58 -1.13
CA TRP A 275 -10.78 14.83 -2.55
C TRP A 275 -10.01 16.06 -3.04
N VAL A 276 -10.05 17.17 -2.30
CA VAL A 276 -9.30 18.41 -2.64
C VAL A 276 -7.80 18.18 -2.62
N LEU A 277 -7.26 17.44 -1.65
CA LEU A 277 -5.83 17.11 -1.58
C LEU A 277 -5.38 16.31 -2.81
N TYR A 278 -6.14 15.31 -3.22
CA TYR A 278 -5.81 14.50 -4.41
C TYR A 278 -6.08 15.23 -5.72
N ALA A 279 -7.12 16.05 -5.82
CA ALA A 279 -7.34 16.94 -6.95
C ALA A 279 -6.17 17.93 -7.08
N GLY A 280 -5.75 18.53 -5.97
CA GLY A 280 -4.59 19.39 -5.86
C GLY A 280 -3.29 18.68 -6.25
N TYR A 281 -3.09 17.43 -5.83
CA TYR A 281 -1.96 16.61 -6.27
C TYR A 281 -1.94 16.43 -7.79
N ILE A 282 -3.08 16.03 -8.40
CA ILE A 282 -3.16 15.80 -9.85
C ILE A 282 -2.94 17.10 -10.61
N HIS A 283 -3.58 18.19 -10.16
CA HIS A 283 -3.44 19.52 -10.75
C HIS A 283 -2.00 20.03 -10.66
N ALA A 284 -1.40 19.97 -9.47
CA ALA A 284 -0.01 20.33 -9.25
C ALA A 284 0.91 19.55 -10.19
N ARG A 285 0.72 18.24 -10.31
CA ARG A 285 1.55 17.38 -11.18
C ARG A 285 1.39 17.70 -12.68
N ALA A 286 0.26 18.28 -13.10
CA ALA A 286 0.06 18.81 -14.44
C ALA A 286 0.71 20.19 -14.66
N THR A 287 1.00 20.94 -13.59
CA THR A 287 1.69 22.24 -13.65
C THR A 287 3.21 22.11 -13.57
N ARG A 288 3.92 23.05 -14.22
CA ARG A 288 5.39 23.06 -14.30
C ARG A 288 5.99 23.30 -12.91
N GLY A 289 6.96 22.48 -12.50
CA GLY A 289 7.74 22.68 -11.26
C GLY A 289 7.25 21.91 -10.01
N TRP A 290 6.20 21.10 -10.12
CA TRP A 290 5.68 20.27 -9.02
C TRP A 290 6.06 18.80 -9.08
N ARG A 291 6.80 18.38 -10.12
CA ARG A 291 7.34 17.02 -10.24
C ARG A 291 8.42 16.73 -9.18
N GLY A 292 8.72 15.46 -8.94
CA GLY A 292 9.74 15.03 -7.98
C GLY A 292 9.27 15.10 -6.53
N ASN A 293 10.10 15.60 -5.61
CA ASN A 293 9.85 15.47 -4.17
C ASN A 293 8.58 16.19 -3.68
N ARG A 294 8.18 17.28 -4.35
CA ARG A 294 6.97 18.05 -3.98
C ARG A 294 5.71 17.23 -4.18
N SER A 295 5.59 16.53 -5.33
CA SER A 295 4.45 15.66 -5.60
C SER A 295 4.38 14.49 -4.62
N ALA A 296 5.53 13.88 -4.28
CA ALA A 296 5.55 12.77 -3.32
C ALA A 296 5.02 13.18 -1.93
N TRP A 297 5.34 14.38 -1.45
CA TRP A 297 4.78 14.90 -0.20
C TRP A 297 3.27 15.12 -0.26
N LEU A 298 2.74 15.63 -1.38
CA LEU A 298 1.30 15.77 -1.57
C LEU A 298 0.57 14.41 -1.51
N ALA A 299 1.14 13.36 -2.10
CA ALA A 299 0.58 12.00 -2.02
C ALA A 299 0.62 11.43 -0.60
N ILE A 300 1.70 11.70 0.15
CA ILE A 300 1.85 11.31 1.55
C ILE A 300 0.81 12.01 2.42
N VAL A 301 0.68 13.33 2.30
CA VAL A 301 -0.32 14.12 3.03
C VAL A 301 -1.74 13.66 2.69
N GLY A 302 -2.03 13.40 1.42
CA GLY A 302 -3.31 12.86 0.99
C GLY A 302 -3.65 11.53 1.66
N PHE A 303 -2.72 10.59 1.70
CA PHE A 303 -2.97 9.29 2.35
C PHE A 303 -3.02 9.38 3.88
N SER A 304 -2.21 10.27 4.48
CA SER A 304 -2.33 10.58 5.91
C SER A 304 -3.70 11.15 6.26
N ALA A 305 -4.30 11.99 5.39
CA ALA A 305 -5.67 12.46 5.58
C ALA A 305 -6.70 11.32 5.47
N VAL A 306 -6.49 10.35 4.57
CA VAL A 306 -7.32 9.13 4.49
C VAL A 306 -7.25 8.33 5.81
N LEU A 307 -6.05 8.09 6.34
CA LEU A 307 -5.87 7.40 7.62
C LEU A 307 -6.48 8.19 8.80
N PHE A 308 -6.33 9.52 8.80
CA PHE A 308 -6.94 10.38 9.80
C PHE A 308 -8.47 10.29 9.78
N ASN A 309 -9.08 10.37 8.60
CA ASN A 309 -10.53 10.20 8.44
C ASN A 309 -10.98 8.78 8.83
N PHE A 310 -10.19 7.77 8.48
CA PHE A 310 -10.53 6.39 8.80
C PHE A 310 -10.47 6.11 10.30
N THR A 311 -9.46 6.60 11.01
CA THR A 311 -9.24 6.26 12.43
C THR A 311 -9.69 7.37 13.36
N ILE A 312 -9.06 8.55 13.27
CA ILE A 312 -9.27 9.61 14.25
C ILE A 312 -10.69 10.17 14.19
N VAL A 313 -11.22 10.41 12.99
CA VAL A 313 -12.60 10.88 12.84
C VAL A 313 -13.61 9.87 13.38
N ASN A 314 -13.39 8.57 13.13
CA ASN A 314 -14.26 7.52 13.65
C ASN A 314 -14.21 7.37 15.17
N VAL A 315 -13.05 7.58 15.80
CA VAL A 315 -12.85 7.33 17.23
C VAL A 315 -13.17 8.56 18.08
N PHE A 316 -12.76 9.75 17.64
CA PHE A 316 -12.77 10.95 18.49
C PHE A 316 -13.89 11.94 18.19
N PHE A 317 -14.54 11.84 17.02
CA PHE A 317 -15.58 12.77 16.63
C PHE A 317 -16.95 12.08 16.58
N LYS A 318 -17.90 12.61 17.34
CA LYS A 318 -19.30 12.17 17.30
C LYS A 318 -19.99 12.78 16.08
N GLY A 319 -20.73 11.97 15.33
CA GLY A 319 -21.51 12.41 14.16
C GLY A 319 -22.40 11.31 13.61
N LEU A 320 -23.28 11.63 12.65
CA LEU A 320 -24.25 10.70 12.04
C LEU A 320 -23.60 9.47 11.36
N HIS A 321 -22.29 9.54 11.15
CA HIS A 321 -21.49 8.49 10.54
C HIS A 321 -20.48 7.85 11.50
N ALA A 322 -20.52 8.12 12.82
CA ALA A 322 -19.58 7.49 13.74
C ALA A 322 -19.88 5.97 13.79
N TYR A 323 -19.01 5.18 13.15
CA TYR A 323 -19.14 3.72 13.07
C TYR A 323 -18.08 3.03 13.93
N SER A 324 -17.66 3.67 15.04
CA SER A 324 -16.67 3.06 15.93
C SER A 324 -17.14 1.70 16.42
N GLY A 325 -18.45 1.50 16.60
CA GLY A 325 -19.03 0.30 17.20
C GLY A 325 -18.64 0.13 18.67
N LEU A 326 -17.86 1.08 19.21
CA LEU A 326 -17.47 1.19 20.60
C LEU A 326 -18.54 2.05 21.29
N SER A 327 -19.60 1.40 21.73
CA SER A 327 -20.63 1.96 22.61
C SER A 327 -20.96 0.96 23.70
#